data_AF-A0A1L2D329-F1
#
_entry.id   AF-A0A1L2D329-F1
#
_cell.length_a   1.000
_cell.length_b   1.000
_cell.length_c   1.000
_cell.angle_alpha   90.00
_cell.angle_beta   90.00
_cell.angle_gamma   90.00
#
_symmetry.space_group_name_H-M   'P 1'
#
loop_
_entity.id
_entity.type
_entity.pdbx_description
1 polymer ?
#
loop_
_entity_poly.entity_id
_entity_poly.type
_entity_poly.pdbx_seq_one_letter_code
_entity_poly.pdbx_strand_id
1 'polypeptide(L)'
;WSQFSDVEENRTEAPEETEAERETPSAINGNPSWHLADSPAMNGATGHSSSLDAREVIPMAAVKQALREAGDEFELRYRRAFSDLTSQLHITPGTAYQSFEQVVNELFRDGVNWGRIVAFFSFGGALCVESVDKEMQVLVSRIASWMATYLNDHLE
;
A
#
# COMPACT_ATOMS: atom_id res chain seq x y z
N TRP A 1 -5.51 -9.61 -2.46
CA TRP A 1 -4.23 -9.21 -3.08
C TRP A 1 -3.17 -10.30 -2.93
N SER A 2 -2.74 -10.68 -1.73
CA SER A 2 -1.71 -11.74 -1.54
C SER A 2 -2.09 -13.14 -2.06
N GLN A 3 -3.39 -13.40 -2.29
CA GLN A 3 -3.89 -14.65 -2.88
C GLN A 3 -3.93 -14.60 -4.43
N PHE A 4 -3.68 -13.44 -5.02
CA PHE A 4 -3.73 -13.21 -6.48
C PHE A 4 -2.37 -12.76 -7.03
N SER A 5 -1.33 -12.73 -6.17
CA SER A 5 0.04 -12.30 -6.50
C SER A 5 0.91 -13.42 -7.05
N ASP A 6 0.38 -14.63 -7.21
CA ASP A 6 1.13 -15.76 -7.77
C ASP A 6 1.21 -15.66 -9.28
N VAL A 7 2.06 -14.76 -9.78
CA VAL A 7 2.76 -14.80 -11.09
C VAL A 7 3.64 -13.55 -11.17
N GLU A 8 4.72 -13.53 -10.39
CA GLU A 8 5.95 -12.90 -10.87
C GLU A 8 7.15 -13.70 -10.38
N GLU A 9 7.58 -14.59 -11.26
CA GLU A 9 8.73 -15.46 -11.16
C GLU A 9 10.01 -14.62 -11.10
N ASN A 10 10.61 -14.55 -9.91
CA ASN A 10 12.06 -14.36 -9.82
C ASN A 10 12.63 -15.34 -8.79
N ARG A 11 12.77 -16.58 -9.24
CA ARG A 11 13.47 -17.65 -8.54
C ARG A 11 14.94 -17.54 -8.93
N THR A 12 15.73 -16.83 -8.14
CA THR A 12 17.20 -16.96 -8.19
C THR A 12 17.61 -17.90 -7.06
N GLU A 13 18.07 -19.10 -7.43
CA GLU A 13 18.66 -20.09 -6.54
C GLU A 13 19.94 -19.55 -5.87
N ALA A 14 20.10 -19.80 -4.57
CA ALA A 14 21.40 -19.76 -3.90
C ALA A 14 21.53 -21.02 -3.04
N PRO A 15 22.70 -21.68 -2.99
CA PRO A 15 22.82 -23.01 -2.43
C PRO A 15 23.03 -23.02 -0.92
N GLU A 16 22.59 -24.16 -0.40
CA GLU A 16 22.76 -24.77 0.91
C GLU A 16 24.22 -24.76 1.40
N GLU A 17 24.49 -24.17 2.56
CA GLU A 17 25.66 -24.49 3.38
C GLU A 17 25.23 -24.78 4.82
N THR A 18 25.52 -26.00 5.21
CA THR A 18 25.35 -26.60 6.54
C THR A 18 26.64 -26.36 7.30
N GLU A 19 26.61 -25.95 8.57
CA GLU A 19 27.62 -26.40 9.53
C GLU A 19 27.16 -26.21 10.98
N ALA A 20 27.19 -27.33 11.71
CA ALA A 20 26.74 -27.49 13.08
C ALA A 20 27.89 -27.21 14.08
N GLU A 21 27.47 -26.77 15.27
CA GLU A 21 28.07 -26.92 16.60
C GLU A 21 29.61 -26.99 16.75
N ARG A 22 30.16 -26.15 17.63
CA ARG A 22 30.88 -26.65 18.82
C ARG A 22 31.17 -25.57 19.88
N GLU A 23 30.95 -26.03 21.10
CA GLU A 23 31.12 -25.39 22.40
C GLU A 23 32.59 -25.10 22.74
N THR A 24 32.85 -24.09 23.58
CA THR A 24 34.03 -24.09 24.48
C THR A 24 33.70 -23.43 25.84
N PRO A 25 34.23 -23.94 26.96
CA PRO A 25 33.64 -23.75 28.30
C PRO A 25 34.28 -22.66 29.16
N SER A 26 33.56 -22.31 30.22
CA SER A 26 33.92 -21.42 31.34
C SER A 26 35.26 -21.72 32.01
N ALA A 27 35.97 -20.67 32.44
CA ALA A 27 36.91 -20.71 33.54
C ALA A 27 36.79 -19.44 34.41
N ILE A 28 36.63 -19.67 35.71
CA ILE A 28 36.49 -18.71 36.81
C ILE A 28 37.88 -18.36 37.36
N ASN A 29 38.18 -17.09 37.67
CA ASN A 29 39.11 -16.73 38.75
C ASN A 29 39.07 -15.24 39.15
N GLY A 30 38.67 -14.96 40.41
CA GLY A 30 39.34 -14.06 41.37
C GLY A 30 39.50 -12.55 41.12
N ASN A 31 38.65 -11.74 41.77
CA ASN A 31 38.85 -10.32 42.19
C ASN A 31 39.77 -10.27 43.45
N PRO A 32 40.20 -9.13 44.09
CA PRO A 32 40.04 -7.68 43.81
C PRO A 32 41.29 -6.80 44.01
N SER A 33 41.21 -5.49 43.69
CA SER A 33 41.44 -4.39 44.67
C SER A 33 41.55 -2.96 44.09
N TRP A 34 40.62 -2.10 44.55
CA TRP A 34 40.71 -0.68 44.97
C TRP A 34 41.35 0.39 44.05
N HIS A 35 40.57 1.39 43.60
CA HIS A 35 40.52 2.77 44.16
C HIS A 35 39.65 3.73 43.32
N LEU A 36 38.85 4.55 44.00
CA LEU A 36 38.10 5.69 43.45
C LEU A 36 39.04 6.79 42.93
N ALA A 37 38.66 7.43 41.81
CA ALA A 37 39.03 8.81 41.52
C ALA A 37 37.90 9.50 40.73
N ASP A 38 37.25 10.46 41.39
CA ASP A 38 36.36 11.47 40.78
C ASP A 38 37.12 12.31 39.76
N SER A 39 36.49 12.62 38.62
CA SER A 39 36.66 13.89 37.90
C SER A 39 35.55 14.10 36.87
N PRO A 40 34.85 15.26 36.87
CA PRO A 40 33.81 15.58 35.89
C PRO A 40 34.41 16.30 34.68
N ALA A 41 34.10 15.84 33.47
CA ALA A 41 34.36 16.57 32.24
C ALA A 41 33.04 16.90 31.55
N MET A 42 32.58 18.12 31.78
CA MET A 42 31.57 18.82 31.01
C MET A 42 32.09 19.04 29.59
N ASN A 43 31.44 18.44 28.60
CA ASN A 43 31.47 18.86 27.19
C ASN A 43 30.32 18.20 26.43
N GLY A 44 29.35 19.02 26.03
CA GLY A 44 28.22 18.63 25.18
C GLY A 44 27.62 19.88 24.56
N ALA A 45 28.41 20.56 23.73
CA ALA A 45 27.90 21.59 22.83
C ALA A 45 27.18 20.92 21.64
N THR A 46 26.27 21.68 21.03
CA THR A 46 25.67 21.49 19.68
C THR A 46 24.70 20.30 19.54
N GLY A 47 23.46 20.45 19.09
CA GLY A 47 22.80 21.60 18.49
C GLY A 47 21.28 21.50 18.64
N HIS A 48 20.69 22.62 19.04
CA HIS A 48 19.31 22.91 18.71
C HIS A 48 19.23 23.18 17.20
N SER A 49 18.06 22.88 16.64
CA SER A 49 17.62 23.22 15.28
C SER A 49 18.08 22.30 14.15
N SER A 50 17.53 21.10 14.09
CA SER A 50 17.06 20.55 12.81
C SER A 50 15.67 21.12 12.48
N SER A 51 15.59 22.44 12.39
CA SER A 51 14.48 23.15 11.73
C SER A 51 15.08 23.64 10.43
N LEU A 52 14.90 22.88 9.36
CA LEU A 52 15.10 23.24 7.95
C LEU A 52 14.59 22.05 7.12
N ASP A 53 13.40 22.20 6.55
CA ASP A 53 12.94 21.52 5.32
C ASP A 53 12.92 19.98 5.28
N ALA A 54 12.36 19.33 6.29
CA ALA A 54 11.76 18.02 6.05
C ALA A 54 10.45 18.26 5.29
N ARG A 55 10.51 18.27 3.95
CA ARG A 55 9.33 18.17 3.07
C ARG A 55 8.42 17.11 3.69
N GLU A 56 7.29 17.53 4.23
CA GLU A 56 6.40 16.66 5.00
C GLU A 56 5.88 15.59 4.06
N VAL A 57 6.56 14.43 4.03
CA VAL A 57 6.14 13.29 3.24
C VAL A 57 4.87 12.80 3.91
N ILE A 58 3.72 13.08 3.28
CA ILE A 58 2.44 12.58 3.77
C ILE A 58 2.58 11.07 3.95
N PRO A 59 2.40 10.53 5.16
CA PRO A 59 2.56 9.11 5.39
C PRO A 59 1.56 8.34 4.53
N MET A 60 2.04 7.43 3.69
CA MET A 60 1.16 6.62 2.84
C MET A 60 0.11 5.84 3.65
N ALA A 61 0.42 5.51 4.91
CA ALA A 61 -0.52 4.93 5.85
C ALA A 61 -1.73 5.85 6.11
N ALA A 62 -1.50 7.15 6.26
CA ALA A 62 -2.58 8.12 6.47
C ALA A 62 -3.45 8.28 5.23
N VAL A 63 -2.85 8.30 4.03
CA VAL A 63 -3.60 8.34 2.75
C VAL A 63 -4.47 7.10 2.60
N LYS A 64 -3.90 5.91 2.83
CA LYS A 64 -4.64 4.64 2.78
C LYS A 64 -5.80 4.62 3.77
N GLN A 65 -5.58 5.11 4.99
CA GLN A 65 -6.61 5.17 6.02
C GLN A 65 -7.74 6.14 5.64
N ALA A 66 -7.40 7.35 5.22
CA ALA A 66 -8.37 8.36 4.80
C ALA A 66 -9.22 7.88 3.61
N LEU A 67 -8.58 7.25 2.62
CA LEU A 67 -9.28 6.69 1.47
C LEU A 67 -10.24 5.57 1.87
N ARG A 68 -9.84 4.73 2.83
CA ARG A 68 -10.70 3.66 3.34
C ARG A 68 -11.93 4.22 4.05
N GLU A 69 -11.75 5.17 4.96
CA GLU A 69 -12.85 5.82 5.67
C GLU A 69 -13.81 6.53 4.72
N ALA A 70 -13.27 7.27 3.76
CA ALA A 70 -14.08 7.95 2.76
C ALA A 70 -14.82 6.96 1.85
N GLY A 71 -14.17 5.86 1.45
CA GLY A 71 -14.77 4.78 0.68
C GLY A 71 -15.92 4.10 1.43
N ASP A 72 -15.72 3.75 2.70
CA ASP A 72 -16.74 3.13 3.55
C ASP A 72 -17.98 4.05 3.71
N GLU A 73 -17.75 5.35 3.95
CA GLU A 73 -18.83 6.34 4.07
C GLU A 73 -19.55 6.58 2.73
N PHE A 74 -18.81 6.52 1.63
CA PHE A 74 -19.34 6.67 0.28
C PHE A 74 -20.20 5.46 -0.11
N GLU A 75 -19.70 4.24 0.13
CA GLU A 75 -20.45 3.00 -0.10
C GLU A 75 -21.73 2.96 0.73
N LEU A 76 -21.70 3.36 2.01
CA LEU A 76 -22.90 3.39 2.84
C LEU A 76 -24.00 4.29 2.25
N ARG A 77 -23.61 5.44 1.68
CA ARG A 77 -24.55 6.41 1.10
C ARG A 77 -25.01 6.05 -0.30
N TYR A 78 -24.16 5.40 -1.10
CA TYR A 78 -24.41 5.17 -2.53
C TYR A 78 -24.47 3.68 -2.93
N ARG A 79 -24.58 2.76 -1.96
CA ARG A 79 -24.58 1.30 -2.15
C ARG A 79 -25.47 0.82 -3.30
N ARG A 80 -26.70 1.30 -3.36
CA ARG A 80 -27.67 0.90 -4.40
C ARG A 80 -27.22 1.35 -5.78
N ALA A 81 -26.82 2.62 -5.91
CA ALA A 81 -26.36 3.17 -7.18
C ALA A 81 -25.13 2.43 -7.73
N PHE A 82 -24.20 2.03 -6.86
CA PHE A 82 -23.01 1.27 -7.29
C PHE A 82 -23.32 -0.18 -7.64
N SER A 83 -24.17 -0.84 -6.85
CA SER A 83 -24.66 -2.19 -7.17
C SER A 83 -25.37 -2.22 -8.52
N ASP A 84 -26.19 -1.21 -8.80
CA ASP A 84 -26.91 -1.09 -10.07
C ASP A 84 -25.94 -0.79 -11.23
N LEU A 85 -24.91 0.03 -10.99
CA LEU A 85 -23.91 0.39 -11.99
C LEU A 85 -23.02 -0.80 -12.37
N THR A 86 -22.53 -1.57 -11.39
CA THR A 86 -21.73 -2.79 -11.67
C THR A 86 -22.58 -3.90 -12.29
N SER A 87 -23.85 -4.02 -11.91
CA SER A 87 -24.77 -5.00 -12.51
C SER A 87 -25.14 -4.67 -13.96
N GLN A 88 -25.26 -3.38 -14.30
CA GLN A 88 -25.50 -2.92 -15.67
C GLN A 88 -24.27 -3.04 -16.55
N LEU A 89 -23.08 -2.98 -15.95
CA LEU A 89 -21.84 -3.17 -16.67
C LEU A 89 -21.68 -4.66 -16.99
N HIS A 90 -21.95 -5.02 -18.25
CA HIS A 90 -21.63 -6.36 -18.78
C HIS A 90 -20.11 -6.55 -18.87
N ILE A 91 -19.48 -6.69 -17.72
CA ILE A 91 -18.05 -6.96 -17.58
C ILE A 91 -17.80 -8.40 -18.03
N THR A 92 -17.04 -8.52 -19.11
CA THR A 92 -16.42 -9.75 -19.58
C THR A 92 -14.94 -9.46 -19.81
N PRO A 93 -14.06 -10.47 -19.92
CA PRO A 93 -12.64 -10.20 -20.08
C PRO A 93 -12.30 -9.43 -21.37
N GLY A 94 -13.16 -9.51 -22.39
CA GLY A 94 -13.00 -8.78 -23.65
C GLY A 94 -13.52 -7.34 -23.62
N THR A 95 -14.45 -7.01 -22.72
CA THR A 95 -15.10 -5.68 -22.66
C THR A 95 -14.68 -4.85 -21.46
N ALA A 96 -14.05 -5.45 -20.45
CA ALA A 96 -13.77 -4.82 -19.16
C ALA A 96 -13.02 -3.48 -19.26
N TYR A 97 -12.03 -3.39 -20.15
CA TYR A 97 -11.25 -2.14 -20.31
C TYR A 97 -12.10 -1.01 -20.89
N GLN A 98 -12.85 -1.27 -21.96
CA GLN A 98 -13.70 -0.27 -22.60
C GLN A 98 -14.78 0.24 -21.65
N SER A 99 -15.42 -0.69 -20.93
CA SER A 99 -16.41 -0.37 -19.91
C SER A 99 -15.82 0.48 -18.78
N PHE A 100 -14.61 0.14 -18.32
CA PHE A 100 -13.89 0.94 -17.32
C PHE A 100 -13.61 2.35 -17.84
N GLU A 101 -12.99 2.47 -19.01
CA GLU A 101 -12.62 3.75 -19.61
C GLU A 101 -13.83 4.66 -19.81
N GLN A 102 -14.94 4.13 -20.32
CA GLN A 102 -16.17 4.88 -20.52
C GLN A 102 -16.71 5.47 -19.20
N VAL A 103 -16.78 4.66 -18.14
CA VAL A 103 -17.30 5.11 -16.84
C VAL A 103 -16.38 6.16 -16.23
N VAL A 104 -15.07 5.94 -16.28
CA VAL A 104 -14.11 6.84 -15.64
C VAL A 104 -14.01 8.17 -16.40
N ASN A 105 -14.06 8.16 -17.73
CA ASN A 105 -14.11 9.39 -18.53
C ASN A 105 -15.37 10.21 -18.24
N GLU A 106 -16.52 9.57 -18.05
CA GLU A 106 -17.74 10.29 -17.65
C GLU A 106 -17.63 10.82 -16.22
N LEU A 107 -17.06 10.03 -15.29
CA LEU A 107 -16.86 10.42 -13.90
C LEU A 107 -16.06 11.72 -13.77
N PHE A 108 -15.04 11.90 -14.61
CA PHE A 108 -14.16 13.06 -14.58
C PHE A 108 -14.41 14.09 -15.70
N ARG A 109 -15.49 13.94 -16.47
CA ARG A 109 -15.78 14.80 -17.63
C ARG A 109 -15.78 16.29 -17.32
N ASP A 110 -16.37 16.66 -16.19
CA ASP A 110 -16.44 18.08 -15.76
C ASP A 110 -15.34 18.46 -14.74
N GLY A 111 -14.25 17.69 -14.70
CA GLY A 111 -13.09 17.94 -13.84
C GLY A 111 -13.00 17.06 -12.58
N VAL A 112 -11.96 17.31 -11.79
CA VAL A 112 -11.57 16.50 -10.64
C VAL A 112 -12.06 17.14 -9.34
N ASN A 113 -12.64 16.32 -8.45
CA ASN A 113 -12.88 16.70 -7.06
C ASN A 113 -12.78 15.47 -6.15
N TRP A 114 -12.63 15.70 -4.84
CA TRP A 114 -12.45 14.63 -3.86
C TRP A 114 -13.58 13.60 -3.86
N GLY A 115 -14.83 14.02 -4.08
CA GLY A 115 -15.96 13.11 -4.20
C GLY A 115 -15.83 12.16 -5.40
N ARG A 116 -15.39 12.68 -6.54
CA ARG A 116 -15.12 11.88 -7.77
C ARG A 116 -13.93 10.95 -7.59
N ILE A 117 -12.87 11.38 -6.90
CA ILE A 117 -11.72 10.52 -6.57
C ILE A 117 -12.17 9.35 -5.70
N VAL A 118 -12.93 9.59 -4.64
CA VAL A 118 -13.46 8.51 -3.78
C VAL A 118 -14.38 7.58 -4.59
N ALA A 119 -15.27 8.14 -5.42
CA ALA A 119 -16.15 7.36 -6.29
C ALA A 119 -15.37 6.46 -7.27
N PHE A 120 -14.24 6.93 -7.79
CA PHE A 120 -13.36 6.17 -8.68
C PHE A 120 -12.76 4.95 -7.96
N PHE A 121 -12.27 5.14 -6.73
CA PHE A 121 -11.74 4.03 -5.93
C PHE A 121 -12.81 3.01 -5.58
N SER A 122 -14.00 3.46 -5.17
CA SER A 122 -15.15 2.57 -4.91
C SER A 122 -15.61 1.82 -6.15
N PHE A 123 -15.63 2.48 -7.32
CA PHE A 123 -15.96 1.83 -8.60
C PHE A 123 -14.98 0.71 -8.93
N GLY A 124 -13.68 1.00 -8.90
CA GLY A 124 -12.66 -0.01 -9.19
C GLY A 124 -12.64 -1.16 -8.19
N GLY A 125 -12.89 -0.87 -6.91
CA GLY A 125 -13.07 -1.89 -5.87
C GLY A 125 -14.25 -2.80 -6.16
N ALA A 126 -15.41 -2.24 -6.51
CA ALA A 126 -16.59 -3.00 -6.86
C ALA A 126 -16.38 -3.87 -8.11
N LEU A 127 -15.67 -3.37 -9.14
CA LEU A 127 -15.28 -4.19 -10.29
C LEU A 127 -14.37 -5.36 -9.92
N CYS A 128 -13.46 -5.18 -8.97
CA CYS A 128 -12.60 -6.25 -8.49
C CYS A 128 -13.42 -7.34 -7.79
N VAL A 129 -14.35 -6.95 -6.90
CA VAL A 129 -15.25 -7.89 -6.21
C VAL A 129 -16.12 -8.66 -7.22
N GLU A 130 -16.77 -7.94 -8.14
CA GLU A 130 -17.60 -8.53 -9.20
C GLU A 130 -16.80 -9.52 -10.08
N SER A 131 -15.53 -9.21 -10.37
CA SER A 131 -14.65 -10.09 -11.14
C SER A 131 -14.31 -11.37 -10.38
N VAL A 132 -14.13 -11.30 -9.06
CA VAL A 132 -13.91 -12.49 -8.22
C VAL A 132 -15.18 -13.33 -8.16
N ASP A 133 -16.34 -12.70 -7.95
CA ASP A 133 -17.64 -13.38 -7.85
C ASP A 133 -18.02 -14.12 -9.14
N LYS A 134 -17.56 -13.62 -10.30
CA LYS A 134 -17.76 -14.25 -11.61
C LYS A 134 -16.60 -15.14 -12.07
N GLU A 135 -15.69 -15.52 -11.17
CA GLU A 135 -14.53 -16.38 -11.45
C GLU A 135 -13.54 -15.81 -12.52
N MET A 136 -13.54 -14.49 -12.71
CA MET A 136 -12.68 -13.77 -13.65
C MET A 136 -11.50 -13.09 -12.92
N GLN A 137 -10.82 -13.81 -12.03
CA GLN A 137 -9.79 -13.25 -11.13
C GLN A 137 -8.64 -12.55 -11.87
N VAL A 138 -8.34 -12.97 -13.11
CA VAL A 138 -7.36 -12.31 -14.00
C VAL A 138 -7.66 -10.83 -14.26
N LEU A 139 -8.91 -10.40 -14.08
CA LEU A 139 -9.29 -8.99 -14.24
C LEU A 139 -8.89 -8.13 -13.05
N VAL A 140 -8.72 -8.69 -11.84
CA VAL A 140 -8.39 -7.91 -10.65
C VAL A 140 -7.06 -7.17 -10.80
N SER A 141 -6.03 -7.85 -11.31
CA SER A 141 -4.72 -7.24 -11.57
C SER A 141 -4.78 -6.21 -12.71
N ARG A 142 -5.57 -6.48 -13.75
CA ARG A 142 -5.79 -5.54 -14.86
C ARG A 142 -6.50 -4.27 -14.41
N ILE A 143 -7.56 -4.40 -13.61
CA ILE A 143 -8.31 -3.26 -13.06
C ILE A 143 -7.39 -2.37 -12.23
N ALA A 144 -6.58 -2.93 -11.33
CA ALA A 144 -5.61 -2.13 -10.57
C ALA A 144 -4.59 -1.43 -11.47
N SER A 145 -4.10 -2.10 -12.52
CA SER A 145 -3.20 -1.48 -13.48
C SER A 145 -3.86 -0.32 -14.24
N TRP A 146 -5.10 -0.48 -14.70
CA TRP A 146 -5.85 0.59 -15.35
C TRP A 146 -6.11 1.76 -14.42
N MET A 147 -6.44 1.49 -13.16
CA MET A 147 -6.66 2.54 -12.17
C MET A 147 -5.37 3.32 -11.88
N ALA A 148 -4.25 2.63 -11.72
CA ALA A 148 -2.95 3.26 -11.50
C ALA A 148 -2.53 4.11 -12.70
N THR A 149 -2.73 3.60 -13.92
CA THR A 149 -2.46 4.33 -15.16
C THR A 149 -3.31 5.60 -15.24
N TYR A 150 -4.62 5.48 -15.01
CA TYR A 150 -5.54 6.63 -15.05
C TYR A 150 -5.19 7.69 -13.98
N LEU A 151 -4.85 7.26 -12.76
CA LEU A 151 -4.40 8.16 -11.68
C LEU A 151 -3.15 8.94 -12.10
N ASN A 152 -2.17 8.26 -12.69
CA ASN A 152 -0.91 8.87 -13.09
C ASN A 152 -1.07 9.83 -14.28
N ASP A 153 -1.97 9.53 -15.21
CA ASP A 153 -2.08 10.25 -16.48
C ASP A 153 -3.09 11.42 -16.44
N HIS A 154 -4.05 11.39 -15.51
CA HIS A 154 -5.19 12.31 -15.54
C HIS A 154 -5.50 13.02 -14.21
N LEU A 155 -4.87 12.63 -13.10
CA LEU A 155 -5.11 13.22 -11.78
C LEU A 155 -3.82 13.89 -11.28
N GLU A 156 -3.50 15.06 -11.83
CA GLU A 156 -2.41 15.96 -11.39
C GLU A 156 -2.87 16.96 -10.29
#